data_AF-A0A0G0IQK1-F1
#
_entry.id   AF-A0A0G0IQK1-F1
#
_cell.length_a   1.000
_cell.length_b   1.000
_cell.length_c   1.000
_cell.angle_alpha   90.00
_cell.angle_beta   90.00
_cell.angle_gamma   90.00
#
_symmetry.space_group_name_H-M   'P 1'
#
loop_
_entity.id
_entity.type
_entity.pdbx_description
1 polymer ?
#
loop_
_entity_poly.entity_id
_entity_poly.type
_entity_poly.pdbx_seq_one_letter_code
_entity_poly.pdbx_strand_id
1 'polypeptide(L)'
;MLNLIHMEKHPLHLKNPELQTSPEVDRAVERQERRTDQKVPNDPTERIEAYLDRLENIFLNPDERKRERNLEMFRDKIYDTLVIKPEQVPESYFELQKQVAREHGQAIENIPLNVRDQMIETIIADQKHSLDQWIDYLTSEDVAYPPWFKYLVWRNVIKLSQFDKTLGKFKDRTESTVAPYPDIYRAPLAKILDIYEQAIKDKTNLRDSEVQANFSKRFAKLYAELISESLAVRIENKEEVKGVWVKYSKGNMAEADKLFESVQAKGTGWCVEGRTTAQNYIKQGDFYVYYTEDNNGLPTQPRMAIQMNGTQIGQIRGVLNHQELEPIMADVLETKLKEFGPEADSYQKKNSDMKKMTAIEKKSQSGIALSKDDLVFLYEIGAPIEGFGYDRDPRIAELRQGRNPEEDMMTIFECAKEQIAHSAAEIDDDTIAYVGPWNVAVYQIIKKYPQIQHLYESFPDQKIFMMTQETDQRINSLAKAEEVLKAKNIYISNWAQDILQKTDFSREAKTYKLVQFTVEQLGFSSGATTDQIYAKAQELGLKLCPAEVGPRLRLQYDGKDWKLIAMKQITDRGGLPSVFYLLAGGGQLGLYADDAHPDRGWGSGRRFVFLS
;
A
#
# COMPACT_ATOMS: atom_id res chain seq x y z
N MET A 1 -31.06 16.86 45.28
CA MET A 1 -30.49 16.51 46.60
C MET A 1 -30.22 15.01 46.61
N LEU A 2 -29.04 14.62 46.12
CA LEU A 2 -28.50 13.27 46.30
C LEU A 2 -27.72 13.26 47.61
N ASN A 3 -27.97 12.28 48.46
CA ASN A 3 -27.29 12.10 49.73
C ASN A 3 -25.77 12.06 49.53
N LEU A 4 -25.07 13.06 50.07
CA LEU A 4 -23.64 12.99 50.34
C LEU A 4 -23.41 11.83 51.31
N ILE A 5 -22.98 10.69 50.76
CA ILE A 5 -22.34 9.65 51.56
C ILE A 5 -21.07 10.31 52.10
N HIS A 6 -21.02 10.51 53.42
CA HIS A 6 -19.84 11.03 54.09
C HIS A 6 -18.72 9.97 53.95
N MET A 7 -17.88 10.13 52.93
CA MET A 7 -16.76 9.22 52.66
C MET A 7 -15.60 9.57 53.60
N GLU A 8 -15.09 8.61 54.37
CA GLU A 8 -13.94 8.85 55.28
C GLU A 8 -12.67 9.34 54.55
N LYS A 9 -12.51 9.07 53.24
CA LYS A 9 -11.46 9.63 52.36
C LYS A 9 -11.93 9.73 50.91
N HIS A 10 -11.80 10.92 50.31
CA HIS A 10 -12.16 11.16 48.90
C HIS A 10 -11.43 10.21 47.90
N PRO A 11 -12.10 9.67 46.86
CA PRO A 11 -11.51 8.73 45.90
C PRO A 11 -10.23 9.24 45.21
N LEU A 12 -10.24 10.52 44.82
CA LEU A 12 -9.05 11.15 44.23
C LEU A 12 -7.90 11.27 45.23
N HIS A 13 -8.17 11.43 46.52
CA HIS A 13 -7.11 11.47 47.54
C HIS A 13 -6.44 10.10 47.70
N LEU A 14 -7.20 9.01 47.60
CA LEU A 14 -6.64 7.65 47.64
C LEU A 14 -5.73 7.35 46.45
N LYS A 15 -6.06 7.93 45.28
CA LYS A 15 -5.32 7.72 44.03
C LYS A 15 -4.22 8.72 43.77
N ASN A 16 -4.36 9.92 44.32
CA ASN A 16 -3.44 11.02 44.17
C ASN A 16 -3.43 11.86 45.46
N PRO A 17 -2.71 11.39 46.51
CA PRO A 17 -2.68 12.06 47.80
C PRO A 17 -2.16 13.50 47.75
N GLU A 18 -1.35 13.82 46.74
CA GLU A 18 -0.76 15.16 46.54
C GLU A 18 -1.74 16.17 45.94
N LEU A 19 -2.89 15.72 45.39
CA LEU A 19 -3.86 16.62 44.75
C LEU A 19 -4.36 17.70 45.71
N GLN A 20 -4.63 17.34 46.96
CA GLN A 20 -5.14 18.26 47.98
C GLN A 20 -4.22 19.44 48.27
N THR A 21 -2.92 19.34 47.96
CA THR A 21 -1.90 20.39 48.17
C THR A 21 -1.43 21.01 46.86
N SER A 22 -2.16 20.76 45.77
CA SER A 22 -1.82 21.31 44.46
C SER A 22 -2.20 22.80 44.36
N PRO A 23 -1.45 23.61 43.61
CA PRO A 23 -1.77 25.03 43.43
C PRO A 23 -3.17 25.29 42.87
N GLU A 24 -3.70 24.39 42.03
CA GLU A 24 -5.05 24.49 41.49
C GLU A 24 -6.14 24.28 42.54
N VAL A 25 -5.92 23.38 43.51
CA VAL A 25 -6.82 23.17 44.65
C VAL A 25 -6.75 24.35 45.62
N ASP A 26 -5.55 24.83 45.94
CA ASP A 26 -5.37 26.01 46.80
C ASP A 26 -6.14 27.23 46.25
N ARG A 27 -6.00 27.50 44.95
CA ARG A 27 -6.71 28.59 44.28
C ARG A 27 -8.22 28.41 44.31
N ALA A 28 -8.73 27.17 44.26
CA ALA A 28 -10.15 26.91 44.33
C ALA A 28 -10.70 27.13 45.75
N VAL A 29 -9.98 26.65 46.76
CA VAL A 29 -10.27 26.90 48.18
C VAL A 29 -10.31 28.40 48.45
N GLU A 30 -9.25 29.14 48.14
CA GLU A 30 -9.21 30.60 48.34
C GLU A 30 -10.35 31.34 47.62
N ARG A 31 -10.80 30.82 46.48
CA ARG A 31 -11.90 31.41 45.72
C ARG A 31 -13.25 31.13 46.36
N GLN A 32 -13.43 29.93 46.91
CA GLN A 32 -14.65 29.56 47.62
C GLN A 32 -14.77 30.34 48.92
N GLU A 33 -13.71 30.40 49.72
CA GLU A 33 -13.69 31.17 50.97
C GLU A 33 -14.02 32.65 50.74
N ARG A 34 -13.48 33.26 49.67
CA ARG A 34 -13.82 34.64 49.27
C ARG A 34 -15.24 34.84 48.78
N ARG A 35 -15.93 33.78 48.32
CA ARG A 35 -17.30 33.86 47.80
C ARG A 35 -18.35 33.60 48.87
N THR A 36 -18.04 32.74 49.83
CA THR A 36 -18.98 32.30 50.87
C THR A 36 -18.72 32.97 52.23
N ASP A 37 -17.60 33.69 52.38
CA ASP A 37 -17.09 34.23 53.66
C ASP A 37 -16.94 33.14 54.75
N GLN A 38 -16.78 31.88 54.34
CA GLN A 38 -16.59 30.72 55.22
C GLN A 38 -15.27 30.04 54.93
N LYS A 39 -14.52 29.65 55.97
CA LYS A 39 -13.28 28.89 55.82
C LYS A 39 -13.58 27.45 55.41
N VAL A 40 -12.85 26.94 54.41
CA VAL A 40 -12.89 25.52 54.04
C VAL A 40 -12.01 24.76 55.04
N PRO A 41 -12.49 23.66 55.64
CA PRO A 41 -11.67 22.84 56.53
C PRO A 41 -10.38 22.38 55.83
N ASN A 42 -9.27 22.34 56.57
CA ASN A 42 -8.00 21.82 56.06
C ASN A 42 -7.99 20.28 56.06
N ASP A 43 -9.02 19.69 55.47
CA ASP A 43 -9.23 18.26 55.29
C ASP A 43 -9.05 17.89 53.79
N PRO A 44 -8.36 16.79 53.46
CA PRO A 44 -8.16 16.38 52.08
C PRO A 44 -9.44 16.28 51.24
N THR A 45 -10.54 15.82 51.83
CA THR A 45 -11.82 15.63 51.12
C THR A 45 -12.44 16.98 50.82
N GLU A 46 -12.63 17.83 51.84
CA GLU A 46 -13.23 19.16 51.69
C GLU A 46 -12.48 20.05 50.69
N ARG A 47 -11.15 19.98 50.69
CA ARG A 47 -10.31 20.74 49.75
C ARG A 47 -10.46 20.25 48.32
N ILE A 48 -10.53 18.93 48.11
CA ILE A 48 -10.73 18.36 46.77
C ILE A 48 -12.15 18.65 46.27
N GLU A 49 -13.17 18.58 47.13
CA GLU A 49 -14.55 18.92 46.76
C GLU A 49 -14.67 20.39 46.34
N ALA A 50 -14.06 21.33 47.08
CA ALA A 50 -14.01 22.74 46.67
C ALA A 50 -13.44 22.96 45.25
N TYR A 51 -12.46 22.13 44.88
CA TYR A 51 -11.90 22.14 43.54
C TYR A 51 -12.82 21.49 42.50
N LEU A 52 -13.43 20.35 42.82
CA LEU A 52 -14.37 19.66 41.93
C LEU A 52 -15.63 20.50 41.69
N ASP A 53 -16.20 21.12 42.72
CA ASP A 53 -17.33 22.05 42.62
C ASP A 53 -17.01 23.19 41.64
N ARG A 54 -15.78 23.72 41.69
CA ARG A 54 -15.34 24.75 40.74
C ARG A 54 -15.32 24.20 39.32
N LEU A 55 -14.80 22.99 39.10
CA LEU A 55 -14.77 22.37 37.78
C LEU A 55 -16.17 22.05 37.28
N GLU A 56 -17.06 21.54 38.13
CA GLU A 56 -18.45 21.24 37.81
C GLU A 56 -19.20 22.51 37.39
N ASN A 57 -19.04 23.61 38.15
CA ASN A 57 -19.62 24.90 37.79
C ASN A 57 -19.11 25.47 36.45
N ILE A 58 -17.93 25.04 35.98
CA ILE A 58 -17.36 25.48 34.70
C ILE A 58 -17.83 24.54 33.57
N PHE A 59 -17.50 23.25 33.68
CA PHE A 59 -17.60 22.26 32.60
C PHE A 59 -18.92 21.50 32.59
N LEU A 60 -19.63 21.44 33.71
CA LEU A 60 -20.88 20.71 33.90
C LEU A 60 -21.99 21.65 34.39
N ASN A 61 -21.92 22.94 34.04
CA ASN A 61 -22.91 23.91 34.47
C ASN A 61 -24.30 23.48 34.00
N PRO A 62 -25.34 23.46 34.87
CA PRO A 62 -26.68 23.07 34.47
C PRO A 62 -27.32 24.05 33.47
N ASP A 63 -26.83 25.29 33.40
CA ASP A 63 -27.19 26.25 32.35
C ASP A 63 -26.37 25.97 31.10
N GLU A 64 -27.02 25.35 30.10
CA GLU A 64 -26.42 24.94 28.83
C GLU A 64 -25.66 26.08 28.14
N ARG A 65 -26.23 27.29 28.08
CA ARG A 65 -25.57 28.45 27.44
C ARG A 65 -24.29 28.85 28.16
N LYS A 66 -24.30 28.80 29.50
CA LYS A 66 -23.09 29.07 30.28
C LYS A 66 -22.05 27.97 30.12
N ARG A 67 -22.48 26.71 30.07
CA ARG A 67 -21.63 25.54 29.85
C ARG A 67 -20.94 25.63 28.48
N GLU A 68 -21.69 25.81 27.40
CA GLU A 68 -21.15 25.98 26.04
C GLU A 68 -20.13 27.12 25.98
N ARG A 69 -20.51 28.31 26.46
CA ARG A 69 -19.59 29.46 26.51
C ARG A 69 -18.32 29.15 27.30
N ASN A 70 -18.43 28.49 28.44
CA ASN A 70 -17.27 28.11 29.23
C ASN A 70 -16.39 27.12 28.46
N LEU A 71 -16.99 26.11 27.83
CA LEU A 71 -16.26 25.12 27.03
C LEU A 71 -15.51 25.79 25.88
N GLU A 72 -16.16 26.66 25.11
CA GLU A 72 -15.52 27.46 24.07
C GLU A 72 -14.32 28.24 24.60
N MET A 73 -14.48 28.96 25.72
CA MET A 73 -13.41 29.75 26.32
C MET A 73 -12.23 28.90 26.83
N PHE A 74 -12.45 27.65 27.24
CA PHE A 74 -11.42 26.77 27.76
C PHE A 74 -10.80 25.86 26.70
N ARG A 75 -11.48 25.58 25.58
CA ARG A 75 -10.94 24.77 24.48
C ARG A 75 -9.62 25.32 23.97
N ASP A 76 -9.55 26.62 23.68
CA ASP A 76 -8.32 27.25 23.18
C ASP A 76 -7.16 27.09 24.18
N LYS A 77 -7.42 27.30 25.48
CA LYS A 77 -6.41 27.11 26.54
C LYS A 77 -5.97 25.65 26.68
N ILE A 78 -6.90 24.72 26.49
CA ILE A 78 -6.61 23.29 26.50
C ILE A 78 -5.73 22.96 25.29
N TYR A 79 -6.06 23.45 24.09
CA TYR A 79 -5.25 23.23 22.89
C TYR A 79 -3.84 23.80 23.04
N ASP A 80 -3.70 25.05 23.51
CA ASP A 80 -2.42 25.72 23.72
C ASP A 80 -1.48 24.91 24.64
N THR A 81 -2.07 24.15 25.57
CA THR A 81 -1.33 23.36 26.55
C THR A 81 -1.07 21.93 26.09
N LEU A 82 -2.02 21.32 25.39
CA LEU A 82 -2.05 19.87 25.15
C LEU A 82 -1.77 19.46 23.70
N VAL A 83 -2.07 20.31 22.73
CA VAL A 83 -1.85 19.99 21.31
C VAL A 83 -0.42 20.32 20.91
N ILE A 84 0.17 19.43 20.11
CA ILE A 84 1.52 19.62 19.56
C ILE A 84 1.64 20.94 18.77
N LYS A 85 2.76 21.64 18.92
CA LYS A 85 3.07 22.81 18.10
C LYS A 85 3.74 22.41 16.78
N PRO A 86 3.58 23.19 15.69
CA PRO A 86 4.19 22.88 14.40
C PRO A 86 5.69 22.56 14.48
N GLU A 87 6.43 23.30 15.31
CA GLU A 87 7.89 23.18 15.47
C GLU A 87 8.30 21.95 16.31
N GLN A 88 7.36 21.34 17.03
CA GLN A 88 7.59 20.16 17.86
C GLN A 88 7.37 18.84 17.11
N VAL A 89 6.83 18.89 15.88
CA VAL A 89 6.65 17.70 15.04
C VAL A 89 8.04 17.16 14.65
N PRO A 90 8.41 15.94 15.08
CA PRO A 90 9.77 15.45 14.96
C PRO A 90 10.11 15.08 13.51
N GLU A 91 11.37 15.27 13.10
CA GLU A 91 11.82 14.91 11.75
C GLU A 91 11.64 13.42 11.45
N SER A 92 11.73 12.57 12.48
CA SER A 92 11.49 11.13 12.36
C SER A 92 10.09 10.77 11.83
N TYR A 93 9.09 11.64 12.00
CA TYR A 93 7.78 11.46 11.38
C TYR A 93 7.86 11.60 9.85
N PHE A 94 8.53 12.65 9.37
CA PHE A 94 8.68 12.90 7.94
C PHE A 94 9.57 11.86 7.27
N GLU A 95 10.64 11.42 7.94
CA GLU A 95 11.50 10.33 7.47
C GLU A 95 10.73 9.01 7.36
N LEU A 96 9.83 8.71 8.31
CA LEU A 96 8.94 7.56 8.21
C LEU A 96 7.99 7.67 6.99
N GLN A 97 7.43 8.87 6.72
CA GLN A 97 6.60 9.07 5.53
C GLN A 97 7.38 8.89 4.22
N LYS A 98 8.63 9.37 4.16
CA LYS A 98 9.52 9.13 3.01
C LYS A 98 9.81 7.64 2.83
N GLN A 99 10.08 6.94 3.92
CA GLN A 99 10.31 5.50 3.87
C GLN A 99 9.08 4.74 3.35
N VAL A 100 7.88 5.05 3.85
CA VAL A 100 6.63 4.42 3.38
C VAL A 100 6.41 4.69 1.90
N ALA A 101 6.63 5.93 1.44
CA ALA A 101 6.52 6.27 0.03
C ALA A 101 7.53 5.51 -0.83
N ARG A 102 8.79 5.42 -0.38
CA ARG A 102 9.84 4.63 -1.03
C ARG A 102 9.48 3.15 -1.10
N GLU A 103 8.96 2.56 -0.02
CA GLU A 103 8.51 1.17 -0.01
C GLU A 103 7.40 0.91 -1.04
N HIS A 104 6.55 1.90 -1.31
CA HIS A 104 5.52 1.89 -2.35
C HIS A 104 6.04 2.20 -3.77
N GLY A 105 7.35 2.39 -3.96
CA GLY A 105 7.95 2.76 -5.25
C GLY A 105 7.71 4.22 -5.64
N GLN A 106 7.35 5.06 -4.66
CA GLN A 106 7.22 6.51 -4.77
C GLN A 106 8.39 7.15 -4.05
N ALA A 107 9.60 7.04 -4.61
CA ALA A 107 10.76 7.65 -3.98
C ALA A 107 10.63 9.18 -3.98
N ILE A 108 10.62 9.77 -2.79
CA ILE A 108 10.56 11.21 -2.59
C ILE A 108 11.85 11.60 -1.86
N GLU A 109 12.74 12.33 -2.54
CA GLU A 109 13.97 12.84 -1.91
C GLU A 109 13.64 13.82 -0.78
N ASN A 110 12.74 14.76 -1.04
CA ASN A 110 12.30 15.77 -0.09
C ASN A 110 10.79 15.97 -0.16
N ILE A 111 10.14 15.99 1.00
CA ILE A 111 8.72 16.35 1.10
C ILE A 111 8.63 17.87 0.89
N PRO A 112 7.91 18.36 -0.14
CA PRO A 112 7.76 19.79 -0.38
C PRO A 112 7.17 20.51 0.85
N LEU A 113 7.60 21.75 1.11
CA LEU A 113 7.19 22.51 2.31
C LEU A 113 5.66 22.60 2.44
N ASN A 114 4.95 22.87 1.35
CA ASN A 114 3.48 22.93 1.36
C ASN A 114 2.83 21.59 1.76
N VAL A 115 3.42 20.46 1.38
CA VAL A 115 2.92 19.13 1.77
C VAL A 115 3.26 18.86 3.24
N ARG A 116 4.45 19.28 3.68
CA ARG A 116 4.89 19.20 5.07
C ARG A 116 3.94 19.98 5.98
N ASP A 117 3.58 21.21 5.60
CA ASP A 117 2.64 22.05 6.32
C ASP A 117 1.25 21.39 6.40
N GLN A 118 0.74 20.83 5.30
CA GLN A 118 -0.52 20.07 5.29
C GLN A 118 -0.51 18.84 6.22
N MET A 119 0.62 18.13 6.29
CA MET A 119 0.78 17.00 7.22
C MET A 119 0.73 17.47 8.67
N ILE A 120 1.42 18.58 8.99
CA ILE A 120 1.40 19.19 10.33
C ILE A 120 -0.01 19.67 10.70
N GLU A 121 -0.68 20.36 9.78
CA GLU A 121 -2.07 20.80 9.97
C GLU A 121 -3.00 19.62 10.26
N THR A 122 -2.83 18.50 9.54
CA THR A 122 -3.61 17.28 9.75
C THR A 122 -3.35 16.68 11.13
N ILE A 123 -2.07 16.60 11.55
CA ILE A 123 -1.70 16.12 12.89
C ILE A 123 -2.37 16.97 13.97
N ILE A 124 -2.26 18.29 13.87
CA ILE A 124 -2.83 19.23 14.85
C ILE A 124 -4.36 19.11 14.88
N ALA A 125 -5.01 19.03 13.71
CA ALA A 125 -6.45 18.89 13.59
C ALA A 125 -6.96 17.58 14.22
N ASP A 126 -6.29 16.44 13.97
CA ASP A 126 -6.69 15.15 14.54
C ASP A 126 -6.46 15.10 16.07
N GLN A 127 -5.44 15.79 16.59
CA GLN A 127 -5.26 15.95 18.04
C GLN A 127 -6.35 16.81 18.68
N LYS A 128 -6.71 17.95 18.06
CA LYS A 128 -7.81 18.80 18.53
C LYS A 128 -9.12 18.03 18.53
N HIS A 129 -9.42 17.33 17.44
CA HIS A 129 -10.66 16.58 17.31
C HIS A 129 -10.77 15.46 18.36
N SER A 130 -9.71 14.66 18.54
CA SER A 130 -9.70 13.62 19.57
C SER A 130 -9.82 14.18 20.99
N LEU A 131 -9.24 15.36 21.28
CA LEU A 131 -9.49 16.06 22.56
C LEU A 131 -10.95 16.52 22.69
N ASP A 132 -11.52 17.08 21.64
CA ASP A 132 -12.90 17.53 21.64
C ASP A 132 -13.86 16.39 21.95
N GLN A 133 -13.62 15.20 21.37
CA GLN A 133 -14.41 14.02 21.71
C GLN A 133 -14.37 13.68 23.20
N TRP A 134 -13.22 13.80 23.85
CA TRP A 134 -13.11 13.60 25.29
C TRP A 134 -13.78 14.69 26.11
N ILE A 135 -13.63 15.95 25.70
CA ILE A 135 -14.31 17.09 26.34
C ILE A 135 -15.83 16.85 26.25
N ASP A 136 -16.34 16.67 25.05
CA ASP A 136 -17.77 16.49 24.76
C ASP A 136 -18.33 15.28 25.49
N TYR A 137 -17.62 14.14 25.47
CA TYR A 137 -18.03 12.94 26.18
C TYR A 137 -18.11 13.13 27.69
N LEU A 138 -17.08 13.71 28.31
CA LEU A 138 -17.06 13.91 29.75
C LEU A 138 -18.04 15.01 30.20
N THR A 139 -18.36 15.97 29.34
CA THR A 139 -19.28 17.07 29.65
C THR A 139 -20.72 16.82 29.20
N SER A 140 -20.97 15.73 28.47
CA SER A 140 -22.30 15.33 28.04
C SER A 140 -23.21 14.99 29.24
N GLU A 141 -24.49 15.35 29.10
CA GLU A 141 -25.55 15.01 30.04
C GLU A 141 -25.90 13.50 30.01
N ASP A 142 -25.61 12.82 28.90
CA ASP A 142 -25.85 11.38 28.71
C ASP A 142 -24.86 10.51 29.51
N VAL A 143 -23.78 11.10 30.01
CA VAL A 143 -22.72 10.40 30.76
C VAL A 143 -22.88 10.68 32.25
N ALA A 144 -23.59 9.77 32.92
CA ALA A 144 -23.88 9.78 34.35
C ALA A 144 -22.67 9.39 35.24
N TYR A 145 -21.47 9.87 34.91
CA TYR A 145 -20.31 9.70 35.77
C TYR A 145 -20.24 10.79 36.84
N PRO A 146 -19.81 10.46 38.08
CA PRO A 146 -19.62 11.48 39.11
C PRO A 146 -18.46 12.43 38.73
N PRO A 147 -18.51 13.72 39.14
CA PRO A 147 -17.50 14.73 38.76
C PRO A 147 -16.05 14.31 39.07
N TRP A 148 -15.83 13.66 40.22
CA TRP A 148 -14.51 13.16 40.59
C TRP A 148 -13.96 12.13 39.59
N PHE A 149 -14.82 11.28 39.03
CA PHE A 149 -14.41 10.25 38.07
C PHE A 149 -14.13 10.87 36.70
N LYS A 150 -14.95 11.84 36.27
CA LYS A 150 -14.69 12.62 35.05
C LYS A 150 -13.31 13.32 35.12
N TYR A 151 -12.98 13.92 36.26
CA TYR A 151 -11.65 14.50 36.50
C TYR A 151 -10.53 13.44 36.47
N LEU A 152 -10.74 12.29 37.12
CA LEU A 152 -9.77 11.20 37.13
C LEU A 152 -9.45 10.72 35.72
N VAL A 153 -10.48 10.47 34.91
CA VAL A 153 -10.35 10.00 33.52
C VAL A 153 -9.59 11.04 32.70
N TRP A 154 -10.02 12.31 32.71
CA TRP A 154 -9.36 13.39 31.99
C TRP A 154 -7.87 13.49 32.34
N ARG A 155 -7.53 13.54 33.63
CA ARG A 155 -6.14 13.69 34.10
C ARG A 155 -5.21 12.57 33.63
N ASN A 156 -5.75 11.36 33.45
CA ASN A 156 -4.96 10.22 33.00
C ASN A 156 -4.90 10.16 31.47
N VAL A 157 -6.03 10.33 30.77
CA VAL A 157 -6.12 10.22 29.31
C VAL A 157 -5.24 11.24 28.60
N ILE A 158 -5.14 12.47 29.09
CA ILE A 158 -4.30 13.52 28.46
C ILE A 158 -2.79 13.18 28.45
N LYS A 159 -2.38 12.15 29.21
CA LYS A 159 -0.99 11.67 29.28
C LYS A 159 -0.74 10.46 28.38
N LEU A 160 -1.78 9.94 27.72
CA LEU A 160 -1.72 8.73 26.91
C LEU A 160 -1.70 9.09 25.42
N SER A 161 -0.94 8.32 24.66
CA SER A 161 -1.08 8.21 23.20
C SER A 161 -2.15 7.18 22.85
N GLN A 162 -2.50 7.02 21.58
CA GLN A 162 -3.38 5.93 21.12
C GLN A 162 -2.98 4.55 21.67
N PHE A 163 -4.00 3.69 21.86
CA PHE A 163 -3.84 2.33 22.34
C PHE A 163 -3.08 1.48 21.32
N ASP A 164 -1.96 0.88 21.73
CA ASP A 164 -1.19 -0.04 20.89
C ASP A 164 -1.71 -1.47 21.10
N LYS A 165 -2.49 -1.96 20.12
CA LYS A 165 -3.09 -3.30 20.15
C LYS A 165 -2.05 -4.41 20.18
N THR A 166 -0.94 -4.24 19.45
CA THR A 166 0.12 -5.25 19.37
C THR A 166 0.80 -5.42 20.73
N LEU A 167 1.00 -4.33 21.45
CA LEU A 167 1.62 -4.35 22.77
C LEU A 167 0.61 -4.47 23.93
N GLY A 168 -0.69 -4.34 23.65
CA GLY A 168 -1.76 -4.34 24.66
C GLY A 168 -1.63 -3.20 25.67
N LYS A 169 -1.06 -2.05 25.29
CA LYS A 169 -0.77 -0.94 26.22
C LYS A 169 -0.81 0.43 25.54
N PHE A 170 -0.91 1.47 26.36
CA PHE A 170 -0.71 2.85 25.91
C PHE A 170 0.78 3.23 25.96
N LYS A 171 1.22 4.05 25.00
CA LYS A 171 2.47 4.80 25.12
C LYS A 171 2.20 6.09 25.88
N ASP A 172 3.20 6.56 26.62
CA ASP A 172 3.13 7.89 27.24
C ASP A 172 3.24 8.98 26.17
N ARG A 173 2.56 10.10 26.43
CA ARG A 173 2.56 11.26 25.54
C ARG A 173 3.67 12.23 25.94
N THR A 174 4.43 12.68 24.95
CA THR A 174 5.46 13.73 25.05
C THR A 174 5.04 14.95 24.22
N GLU A 175 5.78 16.05 24.33
CA GLU A 175 5.55 17.26 23.52
C GLU A 175 5.69 17.01 22.00
N SER A 176 6.41 15.97 21.59
CA SER A 176 6.63 15.58 20.19
C SER A 176 5.71 14.46 19.71
N THR A 177 4.70 14.07 20.51
CA THR A 177 3.77 13.01 20.12
C THR A 177 2.84 13.50 19.02
N VAL A 178 2.94 12.89 17.84
CA VAL A 178 2.10 13.21 16.67
C VAL A 178 0.74 12.53 16.69
N ALA A 179 0.61 11.40 17.40
CA ALA A 179 -0.62 10.62 17.41
C ALA A 179 -1.80 11.39 18.04
N PRO A 180 -3.05 11.13 17.63
CA PRO A 180 -4.24 11.60 18.34
C PRO A 180 -4.30 11.11 19.80
N TYR A 181 -5.23 11.65 20.57
CA TYR A 181 -5.55 11.11 21.90
C TYR A 181 -6.23 9.73 21.78
N PRO A 182 -6.20 8.90 22.83
CA PRO A 182 -6.86 7.60 22.82
C PRO A 182 -8.33 7.69 22.44
N ASP A 183 -8.85 6.67 21.77
CA ASP A 183 -10.30 6.53 21.61
C ASP A 183 -11.01 6.29 22.94
N ILE A 184 -12.31 6.61 22.95
CA ILE A 184 -13.18 6.44 24.12
C ILE A 184 -13.76 5.04 24.13
N TYR A 185 -13.24 4.18 25.01
CA TYR A 185 -13.78 2.85 25.26
C TYR A 185 -14.73 2.89 26.46
N ARG A 186 -16.01 3.16 26.19
CA ARG A 186 -17.05 3.42 27.21
C ARG A 186 -17.23 2.27 28.20
N ALA A 187 -17.27 1.02 27.71
CA ALA A 187 -17.47 -0.15 28.58
C ALA A 187 -16.29 -0.39 29.55
N PRO A 188 -15.02 -0.34 29.10
CA PRO A 188 -13.88 -0.29 30.01
C PRO A 188 -13.94 0.84 31.03
N LEU A 189 -14.34 2.07 30.65
CA LEU A 189 -14.48 3.17 31.62
C LEU A 189 -15.54 2.90 32.69
N ALA A 190 -16.70 2.35 32.30
CA ALA A 190 -17.75 1.98 33.24
C ALA A 190 -17.27 0.92 34.24
N LYS A 191 -16.56 -0.13 33.76
CA LYS A 191 -15.95 -1.14 34.64
C LYS A 191 -14.94 -0.54 35.62
N ILE A 192 -14.14 0.45 35.19
CA ILE A 192 -13.21 1.14 36.10
C ILE A 192 -13.98 1.90 37.19
N LEU A 193 -15.07 2.59 36.84
CA LEU A 193 -15.91 3.27 37.83
C LEU A 193 -16.44 2.25 38.86
N ASP A 194 -16.98 1.12 38.41
CA ASP A 194 -17.51 0.06 39.29
C ASP A 194 -16.43 -0.46 40.25
N ILE A 195 -15.23 -0.77 39.74
CA ILE A 195 -14.08 -1.22 40.55
C ILE A 195 -13.72 -0.17 41.61
N TYR A 196 -13.72 1.12 41.23
CA TYR A 196 -13.36 2.19 42.16
C TYR A 196 -14.43 2.36 43.23
N GLU A 197 -15.70 2.41 42.86
CA GLU A 197 -16.82 2.50 43.81
C GLU A 197 -16.85 1.33 44.78
N GLN A 198 -16.65 0.09 44.31
CA GLN A 198 -16.58 -1.10 45.16
C GLN A 198 -15.42 -1.00 46.15
N ALA A 199 -14.21 -0.64 45.66
CA ALA A 199 -13.04 -0.48 46.52
C ALA A 199 -13.19 0.61 47.60
N ILE A 200 -14.03 1.63 47.34
CA ILE A 200 -14.34 2.70 48.31
C ILE A 200 -15.39 2.22 49.33
N LYS A 201 -16.44 1.52 48.89
CA LYS A 201 -17.52 1.01 49.74
C LYS A 201 -17.05 -0.09 50.71
N ASP A 202 -16.11 -0.94 50.30
CA ASP A 202 -15.72 -2.17 51.02
C ASP A 202 -14.57 -2.03 52.04
N LYS A 203 -14.12 -0.83 52.41
CA LYS A 203 -13.10 -0.65 53.47
C LYS A 203 -13.51 -1.16 54.85
N THR A 204 -14.77 -1.54 55.05
CA THR A 204 -15.29 -2.15 56.30
C THR A 204 -15.35 -3.68 56.28
N ASN A 205 -15.22 -4.39 55.14
CA ASN A 205 -15.40 -5.86 55.07
C ASN A 205 -14.68 -6.57 53.89
N LEU A 206 -13.37 -6.32 53.73
CA LEU A 206 -12.50 -6.96 52.72
C LEU A 206 -12.69 -8.49 52.59
N ARG A 207 -13.25 -8.95 51.47
CA ARG A 207 -13.21 -10.38 51.05
C ARG A 207 -12.83 -10.60 49.58
N ASP A 208 -12.90 -9.59 48.70
CA ASP A 208 -12.56 -9.75 47.28
C ASP A 208 -11.13 -9.27 46.96
N SER A 209 -10.23 -10.22 46.70
CA SER A 209 -8.83 -9.96 46.37
C SER A 209 -8.62 -9.39 44.98
N GLU A 210 -9.56 -9.58 44.06
CA GLU A 210 -9.45 -9.16 42.66
C GLU A 210 -9.74 -7.66 42.50
N VAL A 211 -10.80 -7.16 43.16
CA VAL A 211 -11.15 -5.73 43.16
C VAL A 211 -10.00 -4.90 43.75
N GLN A 212 -9.37 -5.35 44.83
CA GLN A 212 -8.23 -4.65 45.44
C GLN A 212 -6.99 -4.65 44.53
N ALA A 213 -6.70 -5.78 43.88
CA ALA A 213 -5.61 -5.88 42.92
C ALA A 213 -5.83 -4.94 41.73
N ASN A 214 -7.04 -4.93 41.15
CA ASN A 214 -7.40 -4.07 40.04
C ASN A 214 -7.43 -2.59 40.44
N PHE A 215 -8.00 -2.25 41.59
CA PHE A 215 -7.96 -0.90 42.13
C PHE A 215 -6.52 -0.45 42.28
N SER A 216 -5.59 -1.27 42.75
CA SER A 216 -4.18 -0.87 42.97
C SER A 216 -3.41 -0.58 41.67
N LYS A 217 -3.87 -1.05 40.51
CA LYS A 217 -3.22 -0.78 39.22
C LYS A 217 -3.24 0.72 38.88
N ARG A 218 -2.26 1.14 38.07
CA ARG A 218 -2.29 2.45 37.41
C ARG A 218 -3.45 2.49 36.43
N PHE A 219 -4.16 3.62 36.34
CA PHE A 219 -5.31 3.79 35.45
C PHE A 219 -5.01 3.32 34.02
N ALA A 220 -3.90 3.78 33.44
CA ALA A 220 -3.51 3.44 32.07
C ALA A 220 -3.37 1.93 31.85
N LYS A 221 -2.81 1.20 32.83
CA LYS A 221 -2.65 -0.25 32.77
C LYS A 221 -4.00 -0.97 32.85
N LEU A 222 -4.83 -0.62 33.84
CA LEU A 222 -6.16 -1.21 33.99
C LEU A 222 -7.05 -0.93 32.78
N TYR A 223 -7.02 0.30 32.26
CA TYR A 223 -7.77 0.68 31.08
C TYR A 223 -7.32 -0.11 29.85
N ALA A 224 -6.01 -0.27 29.64
CA ALA A 224 -5.46 -1.08 28.55
C ALA A 224 -5.84 -2.57 28.65
N GLU A 225 -5.81 -3.15 29.85
CA GLU A 225 -6.21 -4.55 30.08
C GLU A 225 -7.71 -4.73 29.75
N LEU A 226 -8.58 -3.87 30.28
CA LEU A 226 -10.02 -3.94 30.01
C LEU A 226 -10.38 -3.67 28.54
N ILE A 227 -9.62 -2.80 27.85
CA ILE A 227 -9.75 -2.63 26.39
C ILE A 227 -9.38 -3.92 25.68
N SER A 228 -8.22 -4.50 26.02
CA SER A 228 -7.73 -5.75 25.41
C SER A 228 -8.72 -6.89 25.59
N GLU A 229 -9.28 -7.05 26.79
CA GLU A 229 -10.36 -8.00 27.06
C GLU A 229 -11.59 -7.72 26.21
N SER A 230 -12.05 -6.46 26.14
CA SER A 230 -13.23 -6.12 25.35
C SER A 230 -13.04 -6.35 23.85
N LEU A 231 -11.82 -6.14 23.34
CA LEU A 231 -11.47 -6.38 21.96
C LEU A 231 -11.29 -7.88 21.68
N ALA A 232 -10.69 -8.63 22.61
CA ALA A 232 -10.55 -10.09 22.51
C ALA A 232 -11.91 -10.78 22.46
N VAL A 233 -12.86 -10.38 23.33
CA VAL A 233 -14.24 -10.91 23.32
C VAL A 233 -14.96 -10.58 22.01
N ARG A 234 -14.71 -9.42 21.39
CA ARG A 234 -15.24 -9.09 20.04
C ARG A 234 -14.61 -9.93 18.93
N ILE A 235 -13.40 -10.44 19.17
CA ILE A 235 -12.62 -11.25 18.25
C ILE A 235 -12.97 -12.75 18.39
N GLU A 236 -13.59 -13.23 19.47
CA GLU A 236 -13.89 -14.66 19.68
C GLU A 236 -14.83 -15.29 18.61
N ASN A 237 -15.49 -14.49 17.77
CA ASN A 237 -16.13 -14.93 16.51
C ASN A 237 -15.18 -14.89 15.29
N LYS A 238 -13.89 -15.25 15.44
CA LYS A 238 -12.88 -15.17 14.34
C LYS A 238 -13.30 -15.91 13.06
N GLU A 239 -14.08 -16.98 13.21
CA GLU A 239 -14.52 -17.85 12.12
C GLU A 239 -15.69 -17.28 11.31
N GLU A 240 -16.46 -16.33 11.87
CA GLU A 240 -17.59 -15.75 11.16
C GLU A 240 -17.11 -14.63 10.21
N VAL A 241 -17.28 -14.86 8.91
CA VAL A 241 -16.87 -13.94 7.83
C VAL A 241 -18.05 -13.23 7.18
N LYS A 242 -19.29 -13.59 7.56
CA LYS A 242 -20.50 -12.96 7.04
C LYS A 242 -20.54 -11.49 7.40
N GLY A 243 -20.83 -10.67 6.40
CA GLY A 243 -20.75 -9.24 6.50
C GLY A 243 -21.12 -8.56 5.19
N VAL A 244 -20.91 -7.25 5.15
CA VAL A 244 -21.24 -6.42 3.98
C VAL A 244 -20.15 -5.40 3.70
N TRP A 245 -19.95 -5.11 2.41
CA TRP A 245 -19.17 -3.96 1.96
C TRP A 245 -20.02 -2.70 2.04
N VAL A 246 -19.52 -1.69 2.70
CA VAL A 246 -20.07 -0.33 2.67
C VAL A 246 -19.12 0.55 1.86
N LYS A 247 -19.69 1.29 0.91
CA LYS A 247 -18.98 2.28 0.11
C LYS A 247 -19.21 3.67 0.70
N TYR A 248 -18.12 4.41 0.87
CA TYR A 248 -18.09 5.83 1.15
C TYR A 248 -17.54 6.54 -0.09
N SER A 249 -18.32 7.46 -0.62
CA SER A 249 -18.18 8.03 -1.96
C SER A 249 -17.26 9.23 -1.95
N LYS A 250 -16.41 9.32 -2.98
CA LYS A 250 -15.48 10.42 -3.17
C LYS A 250 -16.17 11.78 -3.05
N GLY A 251 -15.60 12.66 -2.24
CA GLY A 251 -16.04 14.06 -2.05
C GLY A 251 -17.23 14.24 -1.12
N ASN A 252 -17.85 13.18 -0.61
CA ASN A 252 -18.98 13.29 0.32
C ASN A 252 -18.49 13.40 1.79
N MET A 253 -18.39 14.62 2.31
CA MET A 253 -17.90 14.87 3.68
C MET A 253 -18.81 14.26 4.77
N ALA A 254 -20.12 14.15 4.54
CA ALA A 254 -21.02 13.49 5.48
C ALA A 254 -20.75 11.97 5.55
N GLU A 255 -20.34 11.36 4.44
CA GLU A 255 -19.89 9.97 4.42
C GLU A 255 -18.50 9.81 5.04
N ALA A 256 -17.63 10.81 4.96
CA ALA A 256 -16.36 10.81 5.69
C ALA A 256 -16.56 10.78 7.21
N ASP A 257 -17.54 11.53 7.72
CA ASP A 257 -17.90 11.51 9.14
C ASP A 257 -18.46 10.14 9.56
N LYS A 258 -19.35 9.55 8.76
CA LYS A 258 -19.86 8.18 8.99
C LYS A 258 -18.75 7.13 8.98
N LEU A 259 -17.80 7.24 8.04
CA LEU A 259 -16.64 6.36 7.97
C LEU A 259 -15.84 6.45 9.28
N PHE A 260 -15.49 7.65 9.71
CA PHE A 260 -14.78 7.89 10.96
C PHE A 260 -15.52 7.28 12.17
N GLU A 261 -16.82 7.59 12.33
CA GLU A 261 -17.65 7.05 13.42
C GLU A 261 -17.72 5.52 13.42
N SER A 262 -17.75 4.90 12.24
CA SER A 262 -17.90 3.45 12.11
C SER A 262 -16.64 2.66 12.51
N VAL A 263 -15.46 3.27 12.40
CA VAL A 263 -14.16 2.63 12.67
C VAL A 263 -13.58 3.01 14.03
N GLN A 264 -14.01 4.13 14.60
CA GLN A 264 -13.51 4.59 15.89
C GLN A 264 -13.78 3.59 17.02
N ALA A 265 -12.81 3.42 17.92
CA ALA A 265 -12.89 2.52 19.08
C ALA A 265 -13.15 1.04 18.71
N LYS A 266 -12.92 0.66 17.45
CA LYS A 266 -12.98 -0.73 16.98
C LYS A 266 -11.62 -1.42 17.03
N GLY A 267 -10.54 -0.68 17.29
CA GLY A 267 -9.19 -1.23 17.37
C GLY A 267 -8.71 -1.79 16.03
N THR A 268 -9.02 -1.07 14.95
CA THR A 268 -8.56 -1.44 13.58
C THR A 268 -7.09 -1.11 13.40
N GLY A 269 -6.60 -0.07 14.09
CA GLY A 269 -5.25 0.43 13.94
C GLY A 269 -5.05 1.18 12.61
N TRP A 270 -6.13 1.53 11.90
CA TRP A 270 -6.08 2.29 10.66
C TRP A 270 -5.97 3.79 10.94
N CYS A 271 -5.23 4.51 10.09
CA CYS A 271 -5.11 5.97 10.22
C CYS A 271 -6.46 6.70 10.03
N VAL A 272 -7.46 6.05 9.42
CA VAL A 272 -8.82 6.57 9.26
C VAL A 272 -9.58 6.73 10.58
N GLU A 273 -9.04 6.21 11.69
CA GLU A 273 -9.49 6.53 13.06
C GLU A 273 -9.21 8.01 13.44
N GLY A 274 -8.56 8.80 12.58
CA GLY A 274 -8.54 10.27 12.65
C GLY A 274 -9.54 10.91 11.67
N ARG A 275 -10.38 11.83 12.14
CA ARG A 275 -11.47 12.43 11.33
C ARG A 275 -10.96 13.20 10.11
N THR A 276 -9.90 14.00 10.26
CA THR A 276 -9.32 14.77 9.14
C THR A 276 -8.70 13.82 8.13
N THR A 277 -8.05 12.76 8.62
CA THR A 277 -7.50 11.69 7.79
C THR A 277 -8.59 10.98 6.98
N ALA A 278 -9.74 10.64 7.59
CA ALA A 278 -10.90 10.09 6.87
C ALA A 278 -11.41 11.03 5.77
N GLN A 279 -11.54 12.32 6.08
CA GLN A 279 -11.94 13.33 5.09
C GLN A 279 -10.93 13.42 3.94
N ASN A 280 -9.63 13.37 4.21
CA ASN A 280 -8.59 13.41 3.19
C ASN A 280 -8.65 12.19 2.26
N TYR A 281 -8.89 10.99 2.78
CA TYR A 281 -9.10 9.81 1.93
C TYR A 281 -10.34 9.95 1.04
N ILE A 282 -11.46 10.42 1.59
CA ILE A 282 -12.69 10.64 0.82
C ILE A 282 -12.52 11.73 -0.24
N LYS A 283 -11.66 12.74 -0.02
CA LYS A 283 -11.31 13.71 -1.08
C LYS A 283 -10.54 13.05 -2.23
N GLN A 284 -9.68 12.09 -1.95
CA GLN A 284 -8.82 11.42 -2.95
C GLN A 284 -9.62 10.42 -3.80
N GLY A 285 -10.49 9.61 -3.18
CA GLY A 285 -11.26 8.59 -3.87
C GLY A 285 -12.36 7.97 -3.01
N ASP A 286 -13.04 6.98 -3.59
CA ASP A 286 -13.97 6.14 -2.85
C ASP A 286 -13.22 5.35 -1.76
N PHE A 287 -13.93 5.03 -0.68
CA PHE A 287 -13.40 4.22 0.42
C PHE A 287 -14.39 3.10 0.71
N TYR A 288 -13.91 1.86 0.79
CA TYR A 288 -14.74 0.70 1.07
C TYR A 288 -14.32 0.09 2.39
N VAL A 289 -15.27 -0.29 3.23
CA VAL A 289 -15.01 -1.05 4.45
C VAL A 289 -15.91 -2.27 4.47
N TYR A 290 -15.32 -3.42 4.79
CA TYR A 290 -16.06 -4.64 5.04
C TYR A 290 -16.34 -4.78 6.52
N TYR A 291 -17.64 -4.83 6.87
CA TYR A 291 -18.10 -5.01 8.24
C TYR A 291 -18.68 -6.40 8.40
N THR A 292 -18.11 -7.19 9.32
CA THR A 292 -18.72 -8.45 9.73
C THR A 292 -19.81 -8.25 10.76
N GLU A 293 -20.72 -9.21 10.80
CA GLU A 293 -21.79 -9.26 11.78
C GLU A 293 -21.22 -9.39 13.20
N ASP A 294 -21.81 -8.63 14.13
CA ASP A 294 -21.59 -8.81 15.57
C ASP A 294 -22.48 -9.94 16.13
N ASN A 295 -22.43 -10.16 17.45
CA ASN A 295 -23.20 -11.21 18.11
C ASN A 295 -24.72 -11.04 17.97
N ASN A 296 -25.21 -9.88 17.53
CA ASN A 296 -26.62 -9.61 17.26
C ASN A 296 -26.96 -9.72 15.76
N GLY A 297 -26.02 -10.15 14.92
CA GLY A 297 -26.20 -10.26 13.48
C GLY A 297 -26.10 -8.94 12.72
N LEU A 298 -25.62 -7.86 13.36
CA LEU A 298 -25.53 -6.54 12.73
C LEU A 298 -24.11 -6.29 12.19
N PRO A 299 -23.93 -5.80 10.95
CA PRO A 299 -22.62 -5.59 10.34
C PRO A 299 -21.94 -4.34 10.91
N THR A 300 -21.32 -4.47 12.08
CA THR A 300 -20.77 -3.33 12.83
C THR A 300 -19.26 -3.45 13.10
N GLN A 301 -18.62 -4.57 12.73
CA GLN A 301 -17.22 -4.83 13.03
C GLN A 301 -16.35 -4.69 11.77
N PRO A 302 -15.61 -3.58 11.59
CA PRO A 302 -14.74 -3.41 10.43
C PRO A 302 -13.57 -4.39 10.47
N ARG A 303 -13.34 -5.13 9.38
CA ARG A 303 -12.23 -6.10 9.25
C ARG A 303 -11.31 -5.85 8.06
N MET A 304 -11.78 -5.16 7.03
CA MET A 304 -10.99 -4.78 5.87
C MET A 304 -11.38 -3.40 5.37
N ALA A 305 -10.41 -2.68 4.81
CA ALA A 305 -10.63 -1.43 4.10
C ALA A 305 -9.92 -1.43 2.75
N ILE A 306 -10.55 -0.84 1.74
CA ILE A 306 -9.96 -0.54 0.43
C ILE A 306 -10.07 0.96 0.21
N GLN A 307 -8.94 1.63 0.10
CA GLN A 307 -8.86 3.05 -0.22
C GLN A 307 -8.55 3.22 -1.70
N MET A 308 -9.39 3.99 -2.40
CA MET A 308 -9.17 4.35 -3.79
C MET A 308 -8.48 5.71 -3.89
N ASN A 309 -7.64 5.85 -4.91
CA ASN A 309 -7.13 7.14 -5.38
C ASN A 309 -7.68 7.38 -6.80
N GLY A 310 -8.72 8.22 -6.90
CA GLY A 310 -9.51 8.30 -8.14
C GLY A 310 -10.15 6.95 -8.47
N THR A 311 -9.75 6.36 -9.60
CA THR A 311 -10.22 5.04 -10.06
C THR A 311 -9.27 3.90 -9.71
N GLN A 312 -8.09 4.19 -9.15
CA GLN A 312 -7.05 3.21 -8.85
C GLN A 312 -7.15 2.75 -7.40
N ILE A 313 -6.79 1.50 -7.13
CA ILE A 313 -6.68 1.00 -5.76
C ILE A 313 -5.39 1.57 -5.17
N GLY A 314 -5.52 2.41 -4.15
CA GLY A 314 -4.37 2.99 -3.46
C GLY A 314 -3.82 2.02 -2.43
N GLN A 315 -4.68 1.54 -1.52
CA GLN A 315 -4.28 0.69 -0.41
C GLN A 315 -5.38 -0.30 -0.01
N ILE A 316 -4.98 -1.47 0.45
CA ILE A 316 -5.84 -2.46 1.11
C ILE A 316 -5.28 -2.72 2.50
N ARG A 317 -6.12 -2.59 3.53
CA ARG A 317 -5.73 -2.75 4.94
C ARG A 317 -6.62 -3.77 5.62
N GLY A 318 -6.02 -4.64 6.43
CA GLY A 318 -6.70 -5.51 7.38
C GLY A 318 -6.48 -5.06 8.83
N VAL A 319 -6.97 -5.86 9.79
CA VAL A 319 -6.98 -5.51 11.22
C VAL A 319 -5.94 -6.28 12.06
N LEU A 320 -5.07 -7.06 11.41
CA LEU A 320 -3.93 -7.71 12.07
C LEU A 320 -2.78 -6.74 12.32
N ASN A 321 -1.72 -7.23 12.95
CA ASN A 321 -0.48 -6.47 13.15
C ASN A 321 0.04 -5.92 11.81
N HIS A 322 0.57 -4.69 11.83
CA HIS A 322 0.99 -3.96 10.63
C HIS A 322 -0.12 -3.80 9.58
N GLN A 323 -1.39 -3.90 9.99
CA GLN A 323 -2.58 -3.78 9.14
C GLN A 323 -2.66 -4.88 8.07
N GLU A 324 -2.10 -6.06 8.36
CA GLU A 324 -2.20 -7.23 7.50
C GLU A 324 -3.64 -7.76 7.44
N LEU A 325 -3.94 -8.42 6.32
CA LEU A 325 -5.20 -9.09 6.10
C LEU A 325 -5.27 -10.39 6.90
N GLU A 326 -6.42 -10.65 7.51
CA GLU A 326 -6.70 -11.95 8.11
C GLU A 326 -6.80 -13.04 7.02
N PRO A 327 -6.09 -14.17 7.12
CA PRO A 327 -6.13 -15.21 6.10
C PRO A 327 -7.55 -15.70 5.75
N ILE A 328 -8.45 -15.77 6.73
CA ILE A 328 -9.85 -16.19 6.55
C ILE A 328 -10.68 -15.18 5.71
N MET A 329 -10.21 -13.93 5.60
CA MET A 329 -10.89 -12.87 4.84
C MET A 329 -10.41 -12.80 3.38
N ALA A 330 -9.48 -13.65 2.97
CA ALA A 330 -8.90 -13.65 1.63
C ALA A 330 -9.96 -13.79 0.52
N ASP A 331 -10.89 -14.74 0.67
CA ASP A 331 -11.94 -15.00 -0.32
C ASP A 331 -12.93 -13.83 -0.45
N VAL A 332 -13.24 -13.17 0.67
CA VAL A 332 -14.09 -11.97 0.71
C VAL A 332 -13.41 -10.83 -0.05
N LEU A 333 -12.11 -10.65 0.17
CA LEU A 333 -11.33 -9.65 -0.55
C LEU A 333 -11.25 -9.98 -2.05
N GLU A 334 -10.93 -11.22 -2.41
CA GLU A 334 -10.81 -11.65 -3.81
C GLU A 334 -12.13 -11.43 -4.57
N THR A 335 -13.25 -11.75 -3.93
CA THR A 335 -14.59 -11.51 -4.50
C THR A 335 -14.80 -10.02 -4.76
N LYS A 336 -14.41 -9.15 -3.82
CA LYS A 336 -14.50 -7.70 -4.01
C LYS A 336 -13.57 -7.19 -5.09
N LEU A 337 -12.36 -7.74 -5.17
CA LEU A 337 -11.35 -7.34 -6.15
C LEU A 337 -11.81 -7.59 -7.59
N LYS A 338 -12.58 -8.66 -7.83
CA LYS A 338 -13.18 -8.95 -9.14
C LYS A 338 -14.09 -7.82 -9.65
N GLU A 339 -14.69 -7.03 -8.77
CA GLU A 339 -15.51 -5.86 -9.15
C GLU A 339 -14.67 -4.72 -9.75
N PHE A 340 -13.37 -4.63 -9.44
CA PHE A 340 -12.47 -3.60 -9.98
C PHE A 340 -11.83 -4.00 -11.32
N GLY A 341 -12.07 -5.23 -11.80
CA GLY A 341 -11.57 -5.70 -13.10
C GLY A 341 -10.04 -5.62 -13.22
N PRO A 342 -9.49 -5.16 -14.36
CA PRO A 342 -8.04 -5.12 -14.60
C PRO A 342 -7.22 -4.32 -13.57
N GLU A 343 -7.86 -3.39 -12.85
CA GLU A 343 -7.18 -2.61 -11.80
C GLU A 343 -6.78 -3.50 -10.62
N ALA A 344 -7.57 -4.53 -10.29
CA ALA A 344 -7.22 -5.47 -9.23
C ALA A 344 -5.94 -6.24 -9.54
N ASP A 345 -5.80 -6.73 -10.78
CA ASP A 345 -4.61 -7.44 -11.24
C ASP A 345 -3.38 -6.53 -11.20
N SER A 346 -3.53 -5.27 -11.64
CA SER A 346 -2.46 -4.26 -11.57
C SER A 346 -2.04 -3.97 -10.12
N TYR A 347 -3.01 -3.78 -9.22
CA TYR A 347 -2.73 -3.56 -7.80
C TYR A 347 -2.00 -4.76 -7.17
N GLN A 348 -2.48 -5.98 -7.42
CA GLN A 348 -1.87 -7.20 -6.87
C GLN A 348 -0.42 -7.35 -7.32
N LYS A 349 -0.15 -7.09 -8.60
CA LYS A 349 1.22 -7.08 -9.13
C LYS A 349 2.07 -6.02 -8.44
N LYS A 350 1.64 -4.76 -8.42
CA LYS A 350 2.36 -3.66 -7.76
C LYS A 350 2.68 -3.96 -6.30
N ASN A 351 1.70 -4.45 -5.55
CA ASN A 351 1.87 -4.80 -4.14
C ASN A 351 2.87 -5.96 -3.96
N SER A 352 2.81 -7.00 -4.82
CA SER A 352 3.76 -8.12 -4.78
C SER A 352 5.18 -7.65 -5.11
N ASP A 353 5.32 -6.85 -6.17
CA ASP A 353 6.59 -6.30 -6.62
C ASP A 353 7.22 -5.41 -5.54
N MET A 354 6.46 -4.50 -4.93
CA MET A 354 6.94 -3.61 -3.86
C MET A 354 7.34 -4.36 -2.59
N LYS A 355 6.61 -5.42 -2.21
CA LYS A 355 7.02 -6.30 -1.11
C LYS A 355 8.34 -6.99 -1.39
N LYS A 356 8.50 -7.54 -2.61
CA LYS A 356 9.74 -8.21 -3.01
C LYS A 356 10.92 -7.24 -3.11
N MET A 357 10.71 -6.05 -3.67
CA MET A 357 11.72 -4.97 -3.70
C MET A 357 12.18 -4.59 -2.30
N THR A 358 11.24 -4.37 -1.37
CA THR A 358 11.56 -4.02 0.02
C THR A 358 12.32 -5.15 0.74
N ALA A 359 11.99 -6.42 0.45
CA ALA A 359 12.73 -7.57 0.98
C ALA A 359 14.17 -7.64 0.44
N ILE A 360 14.37 -7.39 -0.86
CA ILE A 360 15.69 -7.37 -1.51
C ILE A 360 16.55 -6.22 -0.97
N GLU A 361 15.98 -5.03 -0.81
CA GLU A 361 16.66 -3.87 -0.23
C GLU A 361 17.15 -4.18 1.19
N LYS A 362 16.29 -4.76 2.04
CA LYS A 362 16.65 -5.19 3.40
C LYS A 362 17.77 -6.25 3.41
N LYS A 363 17.73 -7.22 2.50
CA LYS A 363 18.79 -8.23 2.35
C LYS A 363 20.12 -7.55 1.99
N SER A 364 20.11 -6.66 1.01
CA SER A 364 21.30 -5.94 0.54
C SER A 364 21.90 -5.03 1.61
N GLN A 365 21.07 -4.28 2.33
CA GLN A 365 21.51 -3.45 3.48
C GLN A 365 22.12 -4.28 4.61
N SER A 366 21.65 -5.53 4.78
CA SER A 366 22.15 -6.45 5.80
C SER A 366 23.34 -7.30 5.33
N GLY A 367 23.85 -7.10 4.11
CA GLY A 367 24.93 -7.89 3.52
C GLY A 367 24.56 -9.34 3.21
N ILE A 368 23.26 -9.67 3.16
CA ILE A 368 22.77 -11.01 2.83
C ILE A 368 22.79 -11.18 1.30
N ALA A 369 23.40 -12.27 0.82
CA ALA A 369 23.45 -12.59 -0.61
C ALA A 369 22.04 -12.78 -1.19
N LEU A 370 21.82 -12.27 -2.41
CA LEU A 370 20.56 -12.40 -3.13
C LEU A 370 20.47 -13.77 -3.81
N SER A 371 19.29 -14.39 -3.76
CA SER A 371 19.04 -15.65 -4.47
C SER A 371 18.86 -15.42 -5.97
N LYS A 372 18.85 -16.51 -6.76
CA LYS A 372 18.48 -16.47 -8.18
C LYS A 372 17.15 -15.73 -8.40
N ASP A 373 16.12 -16.05 -7.62
CA ASP A 373 14.79 -15.42 -7.76
C ASP A 373 14.79 -13.94 -7.40
N ASP A 374 15.64 -13.51 -6.45
CA ASP A 374 15.83 -12.10 -6.13
C ASP A 374 16.49 -11.37 -7.30
N LEU A 375 17.53 -11.96 -7.90
CA LEU A 375 18.28 -11.39 -9.02
C LEU A 375 17.46 -11.34 -10.31
N VAL A 376 16.77 -12.43 -10.67
CA VAL A 376 15.86 -12.48 -11.82
C VAL A 376 14.84 -11.36 -11.74
N PHE A 377 14.29 -11.12 -10.56
CA PHE A 377 13.35 -10.02 -10.32
C PHE A 377 14.03 -8.64 -10.39
N LEU A 378 15.15 -8.43 -9.68
CA LEU A 378 15.86 -7.15 -9.65
C LEU A 378 16.36 -6.71 -11.05
N TYR A 379 16.79 -7.67 -11.87
CA TYR A 379 17.19 -7.42 -13.26
C TYR A 379 16.01 -7.40 -14.24
N GLU A 380 14.77 -7.49 -13.75
CA GLU A 380 13.53 -7.46 -14.55
C GLU A 380 13.51 -8.51 -15.67
N ILE A 381 14.11 -9.67 -15.41
CA ILE A 381 14.16 -10.77 -16.38
C ILE A 381 12.78 -11.42 -16.44
N GLY A 382 12.08 -11.17 -17.54
CA GLY A 382 10.76 -11.74 -17.83
C GLY A 382 9.61 -10.76 -17.64
N ALA A 383 9.66 -9.92 -16.61
CA ALA A 383 8.66 -8.88 -16.38
C ALA A 383 9.27 -7.64 -15.73
N PRO A 384 8.80 -6.42 -16.10
CA PRO A 384 9.18 -5.20 -15.41
C PRO A 384 8.58 -5.16 -14.00
N ILE A 385 9.28 -4.50 -13.08
CA ILE A 385 8.81 -4.22 -11.73
C ILE A 385 7.85 -3.03 -11.80
N GLU A 386 6.67 -3.17 -11.21
CA GLU A 386 5.67 -2.10 -11.15
C GLU A 386 5.50 -1.60 -9.71
N GLY A 387 5.55 -0.28 -9.54
CA GLY A 387 5.27 0.39 -8.26
C GLY A 387 4.01 1.23 -8.29
N PHE A 388 3.73 1.92 -7.19
CA PHE A 388 2.62 2.90 -7.10
C PHE A 388 3.04 4.31 -7.53
N GLY A 389 4.31 4.51 -7.89
CA GLY A 389 4.82 5.73 -8.50
C GLY A 389 4.51 5.86 -9.99
N TYR A 390 4.63 7.08 -10.51
CA TYR A 390 4.51 7.35 -11.95
C TYR A 390 5.76 6.91 -12.71
N ASP A 391 6.92 7.05 -12.09
CA ASP A 391 8.22 6.70 -12.66
C ASP A 391 8.65 5.28 -12.24
N ARG A 392 9.65 4.75 -12.95
CA ARG A 392 10.30 3.49 -12.60
C ARG A 392 10.92 3.59 -11.20
N ASP A 393 10.75 2.54 -10.39
CA ASP A 393 11.26 2.53 -9.02
C ASP A 393 12.79 2.72 -9.02
N PRO A 394 13.33 3.81 -8.42
CA PRO A 394 14.75 4.13 -8.49
C PRO A 394 15.61 3.11 -7.73
N ARG A 395 15.04 2.37 -6.77
CA ARG A 395 15.73 1.31 -6.05
C ARG A 395 16.30 0.25 -6.98
N ILE A 396 15.69 0.03 -8.15
CA ILE A 396 16.20 -0.92 -9.14
C ILE A 396 17.59 -0.51 -9.61
N ALA A 397 17.78 0.76 -9.95
CA ALA A 397 19.07 1.28 -10.41
C ALA A 397 20.09 1.34 -9.25
N GLU A 398 19.66 1.84 -8.08
CA GLU A 398 20.50 1.95 -6.89
C GLU A 398 21.03 0.58 -6.44
N LEU A 399 20.16 -0.44 -6.38
CA LEU A 399 20.54 -1.79 -5.98
C LEU A 399 21.40 -2.48 -7.05
N ARG A 400 21.15 -2.26 -8.34
CA ARG A 400 21.99 -2.81 -9.42
C ARG A 400 23.39 -2.18 -9.44
N GLN A 401 23.52 -0.89 -9.13
CA GLN A 401 24.82 -0.18 -9.17
C GLN A 401 25.85 -0.77 -8.19
N GLY A 402 25.41 -1.29 -7.04
CA GLY A 402 26.28 -1.91 -6.05
C GLY A 402 26.67 -3.36 -6.33
N ARG A 403 26.29 -3.93 -7.48
CA ARG A 403 26.47 -5.36 -7.79
C ARG A 403 27.51 -5.60 -8.88
N ASN A 404 27.99 -6.84 -8.96
CA ASN A 404 28.82 -7.34 -10.03
C ASN A 404 27.97 -8.20 -11.00
N PRO A 405 27.64 -7.68 -12.20
CA PRO A 405 26.83 -8.42 -13.16
C PRO A 405 27.42 -9.77 -13.57
N GLU A 406 28.75 -9.93 -13.60
CA GLU A 406 29.40 -11.20 -13.96
C GLU A 406 29.09 -12.31 -12.94
N GLU A 407 29.14 -12.01 -11.65
CA GLU A 407 28.80 -12.96 -10.58
C GLU A 407 27.29 -13.24 -10.55
N ASP A 408 26.48 -12.21 -10.82
CA ASP A 408 25.04 -12.35 -10.87
C ASP A 408 24.59 -13.23 -12.04
N MET A 409 25.22 -13.10 -13.21
CA MET A 409 24.95 -13.96 -14.37
C MET A 409 25.18 -15.43 -14.06
N MET A 410 26.27 -15.77 -13.36
CA MET A 410 26.53 -17.17 -12.95
C MET A 410 25.39 -17.72 -12.08
N THR A 411 24.84 -16.89 -11.19
CA THR A 411 23.72 -17.28 -10.31
C THR A 411 22.39 -17.37 -11.08
N ILE A 412 22.14 -16.43 -12.00
CA ILE A 412 20.90 -16.34 -12.78
C ILE A 412 20.83 -17.46 -13.84
N PHE A 413 21.93 -17.70 -14.54
CA PHE A 413 22.05 -18.70 -15.59
C PHE A 413 22.40 -20.10 -15.04
N GLU A 414 22.71 -20.19 -13.75
CA GLU A 414 23.11 -21.43 -13.08
C GLU A 414 24.28 -22.13 -13.79
N CYS A 415 25.28 -21.34 -14.19
CA CYS A 415 26.44 -21.81 -14.94
C CYS A 415 27.76 -21.30 -14.33
N ALA A 416 28.85 -21.99 -14.62
CA ALA A 416 30.19 -21.53 -14.27
C ALA A 416 30.61 -20.36 -15.18
N LYS A 417 31.63 -19.61 -14.74
CA LYS A 417 32.13 -18.43 -15.47
C LYS A 417 32.63 -18.80 -16.86
N GLU A 418 33.30 -19.94 -16.97
CA GLU A 418 33.88 -20.47 -18.21
C GLU A 418 32.80 -20.88 -19.22
N GLN A 419 31.55 -21.06 -18.78
CA GLN A 419 30.42 -21.41 -19.63
C GLN A 419 29.69 -20.17 -20.18
N ILE A 420 30.20 -18.98 -19.88
CA ILE A 420 29.69 -17.69 -20.40
C ILE A 420 30.71 -17.17 -21.42
N ALA A 421 30.34 -17.24 -22.69
CA ALA A 421 31.15 -16.70 -23.79
C ALA A 421 30.84 -15.22 -24.01
N HIS A 422 31.87 -14.37 -24.07
CA HIS A 422 31.77 -12.94 -24.35
C HIS A 422 32.13 -12.59 -25.79
N SER A 423 32.70 -13.55 -26.52
CA SER A 423 33.07 -13.41 -27.92
C SER A 423 32.81 -14.69 -28.70
N ALA A 424 32.69 -14.59 -30.03
CA ALA A 424 32.49 -15.76 -30.88
C ALA A 424 33.64 -16.79 -30.80
N ALA A 425 34.84 -16.38 -30.39
CA ALA A 425 36.00 -17.25 -30.26
C ALA A 425 35.99 -18.07 -28.96
N GLU A 426 35.22 -17.65 -27.97
CA GLU A 426 35.06 -18.34 -26.68
C GLU A 426 33.95 -19.40 -26.70
N ILE A 427 33.17 -19.47 -27.79
CA ILE A 427 32.07 -20.43 -27.90
C ILE A 427 32.61 -21.83 -28.17
N ASP A 428 32.23 -22.77 -27.32
CA ASP A 428 32.57 -24.18 -27.39
C ASP A 428 31.40 -25.08 -26.95
N ASP A 429 31.67 -26.38 -26.80
CA ASP A 429 30.67 -27.37 -26.42
C ASP A 429 30.15 -27.21 -24.97
N ASP A 430 30.90 -26.54 -24.09
CA ASP A 430 30.55 -26.33 -22.67
C ASP A 430 29.83 -25.01 -22.43
N THR A 431 29.74 -24.14 -23.44
CA THR A 431 29.09 -22.82 -23.39
C THR A 431 27.58 -22.94 -23.18
N ILE A 432 27.05 -22.26 -22.16
CA ILE A 432 25.60 -22.22 -21.81
C ILE A 432 24.99 -20.83 -22.06
N ALA A 433 25.80 -19.78 -21.94
CA ALA A 433 25.39 -18.40 -22.12
C ALA A 433 26.32 -17.64 -23.07
N TYR A 434 25.76 -16.74 -23.86
CA TYR A 434 26.51 -15.80 -24.69
C TYR A 434 26.10 -14.36 -24.35
N VAL A 435 27.09 -13.53 -24.03
CA VAL A 435 26.91 -12.11 -23.68
C VAL A 435 27.92 -11.28 -24.45
N GLY A 436 27.55 -10.78 -25.63
CA GLY A 436 28.50 -10.04 -26.46
C GLY A 436 27.95 -9.58 -27.80
N PRO A 437 28.81 -9.01 -28.67
CA PRO A 437 28.39 -8.39 -29.92
C PRO A 437 27.57 -9.32 -30.81
N TRP A 438 26.34 -8.92 -31.15
CA TRP A 438 25.46 -9.73 -31.98
C TRP A 438 25.51 -9.33 -33.45
N ASN A 439 25.74 -10.31 -34.33
CA ASN A 439 25.65 -10.14 -35.78
C ASN A 439 25.46 -11.51 -36.45
N VAL A 440 25.29 -11.52 -37.77
CA VAL A 440 25.01 -12.79 -38.48
C VAL A 440 26.17 -13.78 -38.39
N ALA A 441 27.43 -13.34 -38.36
CA ALA A 441 28.57 -14.25 -38.24
C ALA A 441 28.58 -14.98 -36.89
N VAL A 442 28.32 -14.26 -35.79
CA VAL A 442 28.17 -14.84 -34.45
C VAL A 442 26.99 -15.81 -34.42
N TYR A 443 25.87 -15.44 -35.04
CA TYR A 443 24.71 -16.32 -35.16
C TYR A 443 25.03 -17.65 -35.87
N GLN A 444 25.80 -17.62 -36.97
CA GLN A 444 26.20 -18.84 -37.69
C GLN A 444 27.01 -19.81 -36.81
N ILE A 445 27.69 -19.30 -35.78
CA ILE A 445 28.38 -20.11 -34.76
C ILE A 445 27.36 -20.62 -33.75
N ILE A 446 26.63 -19.72 -33.07
CA ILE A 446 25.68 -20.05 -31.99
C ILE A 446 24.64 -21.08 -32.42
N LYS A 447 24.13 -21.02 -33.66
CA LYS A 447 23.12 -21.98 -34.13
C LYS A 447 23.60 -23.44 -34.17
N LYS A 448 24.91 -23.69 -34.08
CA LYS A 448 25.52 -25.03 -33.99
C LYS A 448 25.49 -25.59 -32.57
N TYR A 449 25.29 -24.74 -31.56
CA TYR A 449 25.34 -25.06 -30.14
C TYR A 449 23.94 -24.86 -29.52
N PRO A 450 23.02 -25.84 -29.66
CA PRO A 450 21.64 -25.71 -29.17
C PRO A 450 21.52 -25.65 -27.64
N GLN A 451 22.59 -25.97 -26.90
CA GLN A 451 22.66 -25.86 -25.45
C GLN A 451 22.79 -24.40 -24.95
N ILE A 452 23.15 -23.45 -25.81
CA ILE A 452 23.23 -22.04 -25.43
C ILE A 452 21.81 -21.48 -25.27
N GLN A 453 21.43 -21.20 -24.02
CA GLN A 453 20.06 -20.81 -23.66
C GLN A 453 19.94 -19.32 -23.35
N HIS A 454 21.01 -18.70 -22.85
CA HIS A 454 21.02 -17.31 -22.43
C HIS A 454 21.78 -16.47 -23.45
N LEU A 455 21.09 -15.54 -24.12
CA LEU A 455 21.64 -14.76 -25.21
C LEU A 455 21.40 -13.26 -24.98
N TYR A 456 22.47 -12.50 -24.83
CA TYR A 456 22.43 -11.06 -24.62
C TYR A 456 23.52 -10.36 -25.45
N GLU A 457 23.20 -9.16 -25.97
CA GLU A 457 24.23 -8.23 -26.46
C GLU A 457 24.94 -7.55 -25.30
N SER A 458 24.16 -7.21 -24.27
CA SER A 458 24.60 -6.66 -23.00
C SER A 458 23.60 -7.10 -21.94
N PHE A 459 24.07 -7.81 -20.92
CA PHE A 459 23.22 -8.26 -19.83
C PHE A 459 22.90 -7.10 -18.86
N PRO A 460 21.67 -6.99 -18.34
CA PRO A 460 20.44 -7.73 -18.72
C PRO A 460 19.65 -7.07 -19.86
N ASP A 461 20.00 -5.82 -20.23
CA ASP A 461 19.06 -4.90 -20.87
C ASP A 461 18.88 -5.15 -22.39
N GLN A 462 19.83 -5.84 -23.04
CA GLN A 462 19.78 -6.15 -24.46
C GLN A 462 19.75 -7.67 -24.71
N LYS A 463 18.58 -8.28 -24.49
CA LYS A 463 18.36 -9.70 -24.80
C LYS A 463 18.29 -9.93 -26.30
N ILE A 464 19.01 -10.94 -26.79
CA ILE A 464 18.97 -11.35 -28.20
C ILE A 464 17.71 -12.20 -28.42
N PHE A 465 16.99 -11.89 -29.50
CA PHE A 465 15.79 -12.64 -29.88
C PHE A 465 16.15 -13.80 -30.81
N MET A 466 16.03 -15.01 -30.27
CA MET A 466 15.97 -16.27 -31.00
C MET A 466 14.79 -17.08 -30.49
N MET A 467 14.02 -17.68 -31.38
CA MET A 467 12.83 -18.44 -31.02
C MET A 467 12.58 -19.56 -32.01
N THR A 468 12.27 -20.75 -31.50
CA THR A 468 11.66 -21.81 -32.32
C THR A 468 10.15 -21.69 -32.20
N GLN A 469 9.48 -21.41 -33.32
CA GLN A 469 8.04 -21.34 -33.42
C GLN A 469 7.51 -22.63 -34.05
N GLU A 470 6.67 -23.34 -33.31
CA GLU A 470 5.89 -24.46 -33.84
C GLU A 470 4.50 -23.98 -34.25
N THR A 471 4.07 -24.31 -35.46
CA THR A 471 2.75 -23.89 -35.95
C THR A 471 1.65 -24.80 -35.39
N ASP A 472 0.65 -24.22 -34.74
CA ASP A 472 -0.57 -24.94 -34.39
C ASP A 472 -1.41 -25.23 -35.65
N GLN A 473 -1.62 -26.52 -35.96
CA GLN A 473 -2.39 -27.00 -37.11
C GLN A 473 -3.88 -26.60 -37.05
N ARG A 474 -4.39 -26.25 -35.86
CA ARG A 474 -5.76 -25.75 -35.69
C ARG A 474 -5.92 -24.34 -36.25
N ILE A 475 -4.82 -23.59 -36.37
CA ILE A 475 -4.78 -22.26 -36.98
C ILE A 475 -4.34 -22.42 -38.43
N ASN A 476 -5.22 -22.99 -39.26
CA ASN A 476 -4.94 -23.31 -40.68
C ASN A 476 -5.71 -22.42 -41.67
N SER A 477 -6.35 -21.36 -41.18
CA SER A 477 -7.15 -20.44 -41.98
C SER A 477 -7.21 -19.07 -41.32
N LEU A 478 -7.52 -18.04 -42.12
CA LEU A 478 -7.80 -16.68 -41.66
C LEU A 478 -8.80 -16.67 -40.49
N ALA A 479 -9.95 -17.33 -40.67
CA ALA A 479 -11.02 -17.33 -39.68
C ALA A 479 -10.55 -17.84 -38.32
N LYS A 480 -9.74 -18.91 -38.31
CA LYS A 480 -9.17 -19.46 -37.08
C LYS A 480 -8.09 -18.57 -36.47
N ALA A 481 -7.25 -17.94 -37.30
CA ALA A 481 -6.24 -16.99 -36.80
C ALA A 481 -6.91 -15.80 -36.10
N GLU A 482 -7.94 -15.21 -36.70
CA GLU A 482 -8.69 -14.11 -36.10
C GLU A 482 -9.41 -14.52 -34.81
N GLU A 483 -10.05 -15.68 -34.80
CA GLU A 483 -10.75 -16.22 -33.62
C GLU A 483 -9.80 -16.29 -32.42
N VAL A 484 -8.60 -16.87 -32.62
CA VAL A 484 -7.62 -17.05 -31.54
C VAL A 484 -6.97 -15.72 -31.14
N LEU A 485 -6.67 -14.83 -32.09
CA LEU A 485 -6.13 -13.48 -31.80
C LEU A 485 -7.12 -12.66 -30.97
N LYS A 486 -8.40 -12.65 -31.36
CA LYS A 486 -9.47 -11.96 -30.62
C LYS A 486 -9.70 -12.58 -29.24
N ALA A 487 -9.69 -13.90 -29.13
CA ALA A 487 -9.82 -14.61 -27.85
C ALA A 487 -8.68 -14.27 -26.87
N LYS A 488 -7.47 -13.99 -27.37
CA LYS A 488 -6.33 -13.50 -26.58
C LYS A 488 -6.33 -11.98 -26.37
N ASN A 489 -7.39 -11.28 -26.75
CA ASN A 489 -7.48 -9.82 -26.70
C ASN A 489 -6.28 -9.14 -27.40
N ILE A 490 -5.86 -9.65 -28.55
CA ILE A 490 -4.81 -9.03 -29.37
C ILE A 490 -5.46 -8.08 -30.38
N TYR A 491 -4.98 -6.84 -30.42
CA TYR A 491 -5.42 -5.84 -31.38
C TYR A 491 -4.90 -6.18 -32.79
N ILE A 492 -5.75 -6.07 -33.80
CA ILE A 492 -5.36 -6.23 -35.20
C ILE A 492 -5.67 -4.91 -35.90
N SER A 493 -4.64 -4.23 -36.43
CA SER A 493 -4.87 -2.98 -37.15
C SER A 493 -5.60 -3.22 -38.47
N ASN A 494 -6.27 -2.19 -38.99
CA ASN A 494 -6.98 -2.29 -40.28
C ASN A 494 -6.04 -2.71 -41.42
N TRP A 495 -4.79 -2.26 -41.41
CA TRP A 495 -3.78 -2.62 -42.41
C TRP A 495 -3.28 -4.06 -42.21
N ALA A 496 -3.09 -4.51 -40.97
CA ALA A 496 -2.78 -5.91 -40.68
C ALA A 496 -3.88 -6.84 -41.15
N GLN A 497 -5.14 -6.44 -40.96
CA GLN A 497 -6.30 -7.19 -41.39
C GLN A 497 -6.29 -7.43 -42.92
N ASP A 498 -5.87 -6.44 -43.71
CA ASP A 498 -5.81 -6.55 -45.18
C ASP A 498 -4.79 -7.59 -45.64
N ILE A 499 -3.58 -7.56 -45.05
CA ILE A 499 -2.54 -8.53 -45.40
C ILE A 499 -2.81 -9.90 -44.78
N LEU A 500 -3.51 -9.96 -43.64
CA LEU A 500 -3.97 -11.22 -43.04
C LEU A 500 -4.97 -11.95 -43.92
N GLN A 501 -5.88 -11.24 -44.60
CA GLN A 501 -6.83 -11.82 -45.56
C GLN A 501 -6.16 -12.54 -46.74
N LYS A 502 -4.93 -12.13 -47.07
CA LYS A 502 -4.13 -12.64 -48.18
C LYS A 502 -3.00 -13.57 -47.69
N THR A 503 -2.99 -13.91 -46.41
CA THR A 503 -1.95 -14.73 -45.79
C THR A 503 -2.27 -16.22 -45.96
N ASP A 504 -1.34 -16.96 -46.57
CA ASP A 504 -1.45 -18.42 -46.69
C ASP A 504 -1.04 -19.10 -45.39
N PHE A 505 -1.97 -19.85 -44.79
CA PHE A 505 -1.72 -20.63 -43.58
C PHE A 505 -1.39 -22.08 -43.92
N SER A 506 -0.31 -22.58 -43.31
CA SER A 506 0.06 -23.99 -43.47
C SER A 506 -0.98 -24.90 -42.81
N ARG A 507 -1.39 -25.96 -43.53
CA ARG A 507 -2.31 -26.99 -43.03
C ARG A 507 -1.61 -28.02 -42.15
N GLU A 508 -0.34 -28.25 -42.43
CA GLU A 508 0.52 -29.16 -41.68
C GLU A 508 1.36 -28.39 -40.66
N ALA A 509 1.80 -29.09 -39.62
CA ALA A 509 2.69 -28.51 -38.63
C ALA A 509 4.05 -28.23 -39.28
N LYS A 510 4.55 -27.01 -39.07
CA LYS A 510 5.86 -26.55 -39.44
C LYS A 510 6.58 -26.02 -38.21
N THR A 511 7.90 -26.08 -38.29
CA THR A 511 8.80 -25.51 -37.29
C THR A 511 9.61 -24.41 -37.97
N TYR A 512 9.54 -23.20 -37.41
CA TYR A 512 10.24 -22.03 -37.89
C TYR A 512 11.27 -21.59 -36.85
N LYS A 513 12.55 -21.52 -37.24
CA LYS A 513 13.62 -20.96 -36.42
C LYS A 513 13.74 -19.48 -36.74
N LEU A 514 13.35 -18.64 -35.79
CA LEU A 514 13.28 -17.20 -35.93
C LEU A 514 14.45 -16.54 -35.24
N VAL A 515 15.03 -15.54 -35.90
CA VAL A 515 16.14 -14.75 -35.39
C VAL A 515 15.95 -13.28 -35.75
N GLN A 516 16.35 -12.37 -34.87
CA GLN A 516 16.22 -10.93 -35.09
C GLN A 516 17.57 -10.25 -35.24
N PHE A 517 17.66 -9.31 -36.19
CA PHE A 517 18.81 -8.43 -36.36
C PHE A 517 18.35 -6.99 -36.59
N THR A 518 19.14 -6.02 -36.13
CA THR A 518 19.03 -4.63 -36.57
C THR A 518 19.56 -4.49 -38.00
N VAL A 519 19.17 -3.43 -38.70
CA VAL A 519 19.71 -3.09 -40.02
C VAL A 519 21.23 -2.87 -39.96
N GLU A 520 21.73 -2.30 -38.86
CA GLU A 520 23.17 -2.18 -38.60
C GLU A 520 23.87 -3.54 -38.49
N GLN A 521 23.30 -4.49 -37.75
CA GLN A 521 23.85 -5.84 -37.56
C GLN A 521 23.88 -6.67 -38.86
N LEU A 522 23.10 -6.27 -39.88
CA LEU A 522 23.16 -6.82 -41.23
C LEU A 522 24.26 -6.17 -42.10
N GLY A 523 24.94 -5.13 -41.60
CA GLY A 523 26.06 -4.45 -42.25
C GLY A 523 25.75 -3.03 -42.73
N PHE A 524 24.61 -2.44 -42.36
CA PHE A 524 24.18 -1.11 -42.84
C PHE A 524 24.11 -0.08 -41.70
N SER A 525 25.26 0.50 -41.35
CA SER A 525 25.36 1.48 -40.24
C SER A 525 24.53 2.76 -40.42
N SER A 526 24.24 3.16 -41.66
CA SER A 526 23.42 4.33 -41.99
C SER A 526 21.96 3.99 -42.34
N GLY A 527 21.55 2.73 -42.17
CA GLY A 527 20.26 2.24 -42.68
C GLY A 527 20.34 1.73 -44.13
N ALA A 528 19.25 1.12 -44.59
CA ALA A 528 19.15 0.53 -45.92
C ALA A 528 17.68 0.41 -46.38
N THR A 529 17.50 0.22 -47.68
CA THR A 529 16.18 -0.05 -48.27
C THR A 529 15.72 -1.49 -48.04
N THR A 530 14.41 -1.76 -48.13
CA THR A 530 13.86 -3.12 -47.99
C THR A 530 14.57 -4.13 -48.89
N ASP A 531 14.78 -3.81 -50.17
CA ASP A 531 15.43 -4.72 -51.11
C ASP A 531 16.91 -4.96 -50.76
N GLN A 532 17.64 -3.92 -50.36
CA GLN A 532 19.03 -4.08 -49.90
C GLN A 532 19.12 -4.98 -48.67
N ILE A 533 18.19 -4.81 -47.72
CA ILE A 533 18.12 -5.63 -46.50
C ILE A 533 17.82 -7.09 -46.86
N TYR A 534 16.85 -7.34 -47.73
CA TYR A 534 16.45 -8.70 -48.12
C TYR A 534 17.54 -9.41 -48.93
N ALA A 535 18.15 -8.71 -49.88
CA ALA A 535 19.29 -9.24 -50.63
C ALA A 535 20.45 -9.59 -49.69
N LYS A 536 20.77 -8.68 -48.75
CA LYS A 536 21.86 -8.91 -47.80
C LYS A 536 21.57 -10.06 -46.85
N ALA A 537 20.34 -10.16 -46.34
CA ALA A 537 19.92 -11.27 -45.50
C ALA A 537 20.11 -12.62 -46.22
N GLN A 538 19.73 -12.69 -47.50
CA GLN A 538 19.90 -13.89 -48.33
C GLN A 538 21.38 -14.23 -48.55
N GLU A 539 22.24 -13.25 -48.83
CA GLU A 539 23.70 -13.44 -48.91
C GLU A 539 24.29 -14.02 -47.63
N LEU A 540 23.76 -13.60 -46.48
CA LEU A 540 24.19 -14.03 -45.15
C LEU A 540 23.53 -15.34 -44.69
N GLY A 541 22.77 -16.00 -45.57
CA GLY A 541 22.13 -17.29 -45.33
C GLY A 541 20.84 -17.25 -44.52
N LEU A 542 20.27 -16.06 -44.31
CA LEU A 542 18.93 -15.87 -43.73
C LEU A 542 17.87 -15.95 -44.83
N LYS A 543 16.63 -16.27 -44.46
CA LYS A 543 15.50 -16.38 -45.38
C LYS A 543 14.34 -15.51 -44.94
N LEU A 544 13.52 -15.10 -45.91
CA LEU A 544 12.26 -14.43 -45.60
C LEU A 544 11.27 -15.40 -44.96
N CYS A 545 10.56 -14.90 -43.95
CA CYS A 545 9.49 -15.57 -43.27
C CYS A 545 8.26 -15.72 -44.18
N PRO A 546 7.55 -16.87 -44.14
CA PRO A 546 6.17 -16.97 -44.58
C PRO A 546 5.30 -15.95 -43.85
N ALA A 547 4.29 -15.41 -44.53
CA ALA A 547 3.40 -14.38 -43.96
C ALA A 547 2.71 -14.84 -42.65
N GLU A 548 2.38 -16.13 -42.52
CA GLU A 548 1.75 -16.69 -41.32
C GLU A 548 2.62 -16.57 -40.05
N VAL A 549 3.94 -16.33 -40.17
CA VAL A 549 4.83 -16.11 -39.02
C VAL A 549 4.39 -14.87 -38.22
N GLY A 550 3.92 -13.81 -38.86
CA GLY A 550 3.47 -12.59 -38.16
C GLY A 550 2.36 -12.85 -37.12
N PRO A 551 1.16 -13.31 -37.53
CA PRO A 551 0.08 -13.61 -36.59
C PRO A 551 0.44 -14.72 -35.60
N ARG A 552 1.17 -15.76 -36.03
CA ARG A 552 1.56 -16.86 -35.14
C ARG A 552 2.58 -16.41 -34.09
N LEU A 553 3.55 -15.58 -34.47
CA LEU A 553 4.53 -15.04 -33.54
C LEU A 553 3.83 -14.17 -32.51
N ARG A 554 2.88 -13.33 -32.93
CA ARG A 554 2.14 -12.49 -31.97
C ARG A 554 1.34 -13.32 -30.95
N LEU A 555 0.86 -14.51 -31.32
CA LEU A 555 0.13 -15.41 -30.42
C LEU A 555 1.02 -16.11 -29.39
N GLN A 556 2.30 -16.32 -29.70
CA GLN A 556 3.26 -17.06 -28.87
C GLN A 556 4.22 -16.15 -28.12
N TYR A 557 4.46 -14.95 -28.65
CA TYR A 557 5.28 -13.92 -28.04
C TYR A 557 4.37 -12.92 -27.34
N ASP A 558 4.68 -12.56 -26.09
CA ASP A 558 3.96 -11.59 -25.26
C ASP A 558 4.74 -10.28 -25.07
N GLY A 559 5.96 -10.19 -25.61
CA GLY A 559 6.78 -8.99 -25.51
C GLY A 559 6.16 -7.78 -26.21
N LYS A 560 6.45 -6.61 -25.63
CA LYS A 560 5.87 -5.31 -26.00
C LYS A 560 6.71 -4.55 -27.03
N ASP A 561 7.89 -5.05 -27.37
CA ASP A 561 8.83 -4.40 -28.27
C ASP A 561 8.44 -4.56 -29.76
N TRP A 562 9.02 -3.69 -30.58
CA TRP A 562 8.82 -3.69 -32.02
C TRP A 562 9.52 -4.90 -32.67
N LYS A 563 8.78 -5.70 -33.44
CA LYS A 563 9.35 -6.78 -34.28
C LYS A 563 8.73 -6.76 -35.68
N LEU A 564 9.49 -6.30 -36.68
CA LEU A 564 9.08 -6.32 -38.09
C LEU A 564 9.40 -7.71 -38.68
N ILE A 565 8.43 -8.32 -39.36
CA ILE A 565 8.62 -9.62 -39.99
C ILE A 565 9.21 -9.43 -41.37
N ALA A 566 10.42 -9.96 -41.62
CA ALA A 566 11.01 -9.96 -42.94
C ALA A 566 10.30 -11.01 -43.81
N MET A 567 9.21 -10.63 -44.46
CA MET A 567 8.40 -11.49 -45.31
C MET A 567 8.26 -10.90 -46.71
N LYS A 568 7.86 -11.73 -47.68
CA LYS A 568 7.42 -11.22 -48.98
C LYS A 568 6.26 -10.26 -48.75
N GLN A 569 6.36 -9.06 -49.33
CA GLN A 569 5.34 -8.03 -49.17
C GLN A 569 4.00 -8.50 -49.73
N ILE A 570 2.92 -8.11 -49.04
CA ILE A 570 1.54 -8.33 -49.45
C ILE A 570 0.90 -6.96 -49.63
N THR A 571 0.30 -6.74 -50.79
CA THR A 571 -0.38 -5.48 -51.10
C THR A 571 -1.57 -5.28 -50.16
N ASP A 572 -1.68 -4.14 -49.48
CA ASP A 572 -2.85 -3.78 -48.67
C ASP A 572 -4.00 -3.18 -49.51
N ARG A 573 -5.05 -2.65 -48.86
CA ARG A 573 -6.17 -2.02 -49.56
C ARG A 573 -5.80 -0.74 -50.33
N GLY A 574 -4.71 -0.08 -49.94
CA GLY A 574 -4.19 1.14 -50.57
C GLY A 574 -3.27 0.86 -51.76
N GLY A 575 -2.99 -0.41 -52.06
CA GLY A 575 -2.03 -0.77 -53.09
C GLY A 575 -0.58 -0.76 -52.60
N LEU A 576 -0.34 -0.52 -51.29
CA LEU A 576 1.02 -0.45 -50.75
C LEU A 576 1.54 -1.84 -50.38
N PRO A 577 2.80 -2.17 -50.71
CA PRO A 577 3.42 -3.44 -50.38
C PRO A 577 3.81 -3.50 -48.90
N SER A 578 2.96 -4.12 -48.09
CA SER A 578 3.06 -4.09 -46.63
C SER A 578 3.54 -5.42 -46.03
N VAL A 579 4.12 -5.35 -44.82
CA VAL A 579 4.59 -6.51 -44.04
C VAL A 579 4.06 -6.43 -42.60
N PHE A 580 3.98 -7.57 -41.91
CA PHE A 580 3.56 -7.58 -40.50
C PHE A 580 4.62 -7.00 -39.57
N TYR A 581 4.18 -6.34 -38.51
CA TYR A 581 4.98 -6.12 -37.32
C TYR A 581 4.19 -6.30 -36.03
N LEU A 582 4.92 -6.52 -34.95
CA LEU A 582 4.41 -6.67 -33.60
C LEU A 582 4.78 -5.43 -32.79
N LEU A 583 3.84 -4.94 -31.98
CA LEU A 583 4.04 -3.86 -31.02
C LEU A 583 2.95 -3.95 -29.94
N ALA A 584 3.19 -3.43 -28.74
CA ALA A 584 2.10 -3.13 -27.80
C ALA A 584 1.73 -1.64 -27.88
N GLY A 585 0.43 -1.35 -28.02
CA GLY A 585 -0.09 0.02 -28.09
C GLY A 585 -1.35 0.17 -27.23
N GLY A 586 -1.47 1.27 -26.49
CA GLY A 586 -2.65 1.51 -25.63
C GLY A 586 -2.89 0.46 -24.54
N GLY A 587 -1.82 -0.19 -24.06
CA GLY A 587 -1.92 -1.27 -23.05
C GLY A 587 -2.26 -2.66 -23.60
N GLN A 588 -2.43 -2.80 -24.93
CA GLN A 588 -2.81 -4.06 -25.58
C GLN A 588 -1.70 -4.54 -26.52
N LEU A 589 -1.47 -5.85 -26.59
CA LEU A 589 -0.62 -6.45 -27.61
C LEU A 589 -1.28 -6.31 -28.98
N GLY A 590 -0.50 -5.99 -30.02
CA GLY A 590 -1.06 -5.79 -31.35
C GLY A 590 -0.25 -6.43 -32.47
N LEU A 591 -1.00 -6.82 -33.51
CA LEU A 591 -0.52 -7.17 -34.84
C LEU A 591 -0.84 -6.03 -35.79
N TYR A 592 0.19 -5.50 -36.43
CA TYR A 592 0.10 -4.34 -37.30
C TYR A 592 0.73 -4.64 -38.67
N ALA A 593 0.56 -3.72 -39.61
CA ALA A 593 1.26 -3.74 -40.89
C ALA A 593 1.92 -2.38 -41.13
N ASP A 594 3.10 -2.40 -41.75
CA ASP A 594 3.84 -1.22 -42.18
C ASP A 594 4.17 -1.35 -43.66
N ASP A 595 4.24 -0.21 -44.36
CA ASP A 595 4.66 -0.16 -45.75
C ASP A 595 6.14 -0.52 -45.84
N ALA A 596 6.45 -1.48 -46.70
CA ALA A 596 7.78 -2.00 -46.95
C ALA A 596 8.06 -2.03 -48.46
N HIS A 597 7.73 -0.93 -49.15
CA HIS A 597 8.12 -0.72 -50.53
C HIS A 597 9.60 -1.03 -50.76
N PRO A 598 9.99 -1.61 -51.92
CA PRO A 598 11.37 -1.96 -52.24
C PRO A 598 12.42 -0.88 -51.89
N ASP A 599 12.11 0.39 -52.14
CA ASP A 599 12.97 1.55 -51.87
C ASP A 599 12.74 2.21 -50.49
N ARG A 600 11.83 1.66 -49.67
CA ARG A 600 11.54 2.17 -48.32
C ARG A 600 12.80 2.06 -47.46
N GLY A 601 13.31 3.21 -47.03
CA GLY A 601 14.46 3.30 -46.14
C GLY A 601 14.11 2.94 -44.69
N TRP A 602 14.93 2.08 -44.09
CA TRP A 602 14.87 1.71 -42.68
C TRP A 602 16.12 2.20 -41.96
N GLY A 603 15.94 2.91 -40.85
CA GLY A 603 17.05 3.37 -40.01
C GLY A 603 17.83 2.19 -39.42
N SER A 604 19.11 2.41 -39.11
CA SER A 604 20.06 1.40 -38.63
C SER A 604 19.58 0.60 -37.41
N GLY A 605 18.88 1.23 -36.47
CA GLY A 605 18.32 0.58 -35.29
C GLY A 605 17.02 -0.22 -35.51
N ARG A 606 16.45 -0.23 -36.72
CA ARG A 606 15.22 -0.99 -37.02
C ARG A 606 15.53 -2.48 -37.04
N ARG A 607 14.64 -3.29 -36.44
CA ARG A 607 14.85 -4.72 -36.23
C ARG A 607 13.92 -5.57 -37.11
N PHE A 608 14.50 -6.55 -37.79
CA PHE A 608 13.82 -7.49 -38.67
C PHE A 608 13.95 -8.92 -38.14
N VAL A 609 12.85 -9.66 -38.18
CA VAL A 609 12.78 -11.10 -37.85
C VAL A 609 12.86 -11.91 -39.13
N PHE A 610 13.86 -12.78 -39.21
CA PHE A 610 14.12 -13.67 -40.34
C PHE A 610 13.96 -15.14 -39.96
N LEU A 611 13.81 -15.99 -40.97
CA LEU A 611 14.03 -17.42 -40.85
C LEU A 611 15.52 -17.75 -40.93
N SER A 612 15.92 -18.72 -40.12
CA SER A 612 17.25 -19.34 -40.21
C SER A 612 17.24 -20.75 -40.74
#